data_AF-A0A933TTR9-F1
#
_entry.id   AF-A0A933TTR9-F1
#
_cell.length_a   1.000
_cell.length_b   1.000
_cell.length_c   1.000
_cell.angle_alpha   90.00
_cell.angle_beta   90.00
_cell.angle_gamma   90.00
#
_symmetry.space_group_name_H-M   'P 1'
#
loop_
_entity.id
_entity.type
_entity.pdbx_description
1 polymer ?
#
loop_
_entity_poly.entity_id
_entity_poly.type
_entity_poly.pdbx_seq_one_letter_code
_entity_poly.pdbx_strand_id
1 'polypeptide(L)'
;MNIIGIIEVDLSENPIGLKNRCLDDFLGKPALWHTVNGAKKIKFLSKIFVACRTRDETAVRKATDGLGCYYAVSDEIVDIPQRPKLRAGRKWALSSWQGGIGRSMVYCEEGNPGMQYIIAKNDKADAILKLPSTAPLVDAGLAGAVIAKFVEFRDKVDFIITGAPAGFNYEVISTEYLGRMAALKMTLKDVLDIRKNAYIPEPTVQEFFFRLEEKIVSCNYRFTWDSDHHMDFLKCLARAAGEDNIFRMGCNEIIDLANSNIGFWQGRAPREIDVEITGKSNMSSIFAPKPYNQDVFMDLPVFKKLIGDASIMDDTKISLCGAGEPLLHPDLMEMMGYAKQKGIYGTHLETNAILLDEELCGRLLDTGLDVISVPIDASGEKIYRETHGVDAYNTVVRNVENLLEMRTRKNQFSPFVVVEFTKAKENISEMESFVNYWFDKADWVVLRGFNDRAGQIEDKSLMHLMLGERELCEKLKNRMTILADGRAVMCGQDFCGKYAVGDIKKQTVRDIWDCGFYKELRQAHLSGNYDANPLCMRCKEWGWL
;
A
#
# COMPACT_ATOMS: atom_id res chain seq x y z
N MET A 1 -27.93 -21.64 11.64
CA MET A 1 -26.74 -20.94 12.13
C MET A 1 -27.10 -19.47 12.19
N ASN A 2 -26.95 -18.83 13.34
CA ASN A 2 -27.15 -17.39 13.51
C ASN A 2 -25.86 -16.67 13.08
N ILE A 3 -25.91 -15.97 11.95
CA ILE A 3 -24.76 -15.22 11.43
C ILE A 3 -25.16 -13.75 11.33
N ILE A 4 -24.35 -12.87 11.91
CA ILE A 4 -24.61 -11.43 11.94
C ILE A 4 -23.59 -10.67 11.10
N GLY A 5 -24.00 -9.59 10.46
CA GLY A 5 -23.09 -8.64 9.83
C GLY A 5 -22.62 -7.60 10.85
N ILE A 6 -21.33 -7.27 10.86
CA ILE A 6 -20.77 -6.21 11.70
C ILE A 6 -20.07 -5.18 10.80
N ILE A 7 -20.46 -3.92 10.94
CA ILE A 7 -19.84 -2.75 10.31
C ILE A 7 -19.25 -1.88 11.43
N GLU A 8 -17.93 -1.76 11.47
CA GLU A 8 -17.23 -0.94 12.46
C GLU A 8 -17.00 0.49 11.94
N VAL A 9 -17.36 1.48 12.77
CA VAL A 9 -17.24 2.89 12.47
C VAL A 9 -16.45 3.60 13.57
N ASP A 10 -15.34 4.19 13.18
CA ASP A 10 -14.62 5.20 13.96
C ASP A 10 -14.51 6.45 13.09
N LEU A 11 -15.14 7.56 13.49
CA LEU A 11 -15.16 8.76 12.66
C LEU A 11 -13.85 9.56 12.74
N SER A 12 -13.00 9.27 13.73
CA SER A 12 -11.70 9.94 13.84
C SER A 12 -10.69 9.43 12.82
N GLU A 13 -10.74 8.14 12.51
CA GLU A 13 -9.73 7.48 11.70
C GLU A 13 -10.31 6.23 11.04
N ASN A 14 -9.95 6.01 9.78
CA ASN A 14 -10.31 4.83 9.02
C ASN A 14 -9.26 3.71 9.20
N PRO A 15 -9.55 2.51 8.69
CA PRO A 15 -8.65 1.36 8.73
C PRO A 15 -7.22 1.64 8.23
N ILE A 16 -7.08 2.50 7.21
CA ILE A 16 -5.79 2.81 6.56
C ILE A 16 -5.06 4.01 7.16
N GLY A 17 -5.59 4.61 8.24
CA GLY A 17 -4.93 5.70 8.98
C GLY A 17 -5.20 7.11 8.45
N LEU A 18 -6.24 7.29 7.62
CA LEU A 18 -6.76 8.60 7.21
C LEU A 18 -8.03 8.93 8.00
N LYS A 19 -8.54 10.16 7.87
CA LYS A 19 -9.85 10.51 8.42
C LYS A 19 -10.92 9.59 7.81
N ASN A 20 -11.81 9.06 8.65
CA ASN A 20 -12.92 8.28 8.13
C ASN A 20 -13.98 9.17 7.48
N ARG A 21 -14.32 8.84 6.23
CA ARG A 21 -15.25 9.58 5.39
C ARG A 21 -16.48 8.76 5.04
N CYS A 22 -16.80 7.73 5.83
CA CYS A 22 -18.01 6.94 5.64
C CYS A 22 -19.31 7.77 5.75
N LEU A 23 -19.27 8.95 6.35
CA LEU A 23 -20.41 9.87 6.42
C LEU A 23 -20.50 10.86 5.25
N ASP A 24 -19.48 10.92 4.40
CA ASP A 24 -19.46 11.82 3.24
C ASP A 24 -20.43 11.33 2.16
N ASP A 25 -20.93 12.28 1.37
CA ASP A 25 -21.91 12.01 0.33
C ASP A 25 -21.31 11.21 -0.83
N PHE A 26 -21.94 10.08 -1.12
CA PHE A 26 -21.76 9.31 -2.35
C PHE A 26 -23.13 9.13 -3.00
N LEU A 27 -23.40 9.84 -4.10
CA LEU A 27 -24.67 9.74 -4.84
C LEU A 27 -25.91 10.05 -3.97
N GLY A 28 -25.85 11.15 -3.21
CA GLY A 28 -27.00 11.68 -2.46
C GLY A 28 -27.26 11.04 -1.09
N LYS A 29 -26.45 10.07 -0.68
CA LYS A 29 -26.48 9.44 0.64
C LYS A 29 -25.06 9.21 1.17
N PRO A 30 -24.87 9.11 2.50
CA PRO A 30 -23.59 8.73 3.08
C PRO A 30 -23.07 7.39 2.54
N ALA A 31 -21.76 7.23 2.35
CA ALA A 31 -21.18 5.93 1.95
C ALA A 31 -21.59 4.80 2.92
N LEU A 32 -21.62 5.06 4.23
CA LEU A 32 -22.09 4.14 5.26
C LEU A 32 -23.54 3.70 5.05
N TRP A 33 -24.41 4.62 4.59
CA TRP A 33 -25.80 4.30 4.28
C TRP A 33 -25.86 3.25 3.16
N HIS A 34 -25.05 3.42 2.12
CA HIS A 34 -24.97 2.46 1.01
C HIS A 34 -24.43 1.12 1.44
N THR A 35 -23.39 1.09 2.28
CA THR A 35 -22.87 -0.14 2.89
C THR A 35 -23.97 -0.91 3.63
N VAL A 36 -24.67 -0.25 4.55
CA VAL A 36 -25.73 -0.89 5.35
C VAL A 36 -26.89 -1.33 4.45
N ASN A 37 -27.29 -0.50 3.49
CA ASN A 37 -28.38 -0.82 2.56
C ASN A 37 -28.04 -2.01 1.64
N GLY A 38 -26.79 -2.10 1.17
CA GLY A 38 -26.30 -3.24 0.41
C GLY A 38 -26.23 -4.51 1.26
N ALA A 39 -25.75 -4.40 2.50
CA ALA A 39 -25.64 -5.51 3.44
C ALA A 39 -26.99 -6.18 3.74
N LYS A 40 -28.09 -5.42 3.75
CA LYS A 40 -29.46 -5.97 3.93
C LYS A 40 -29.88 -6.98 2.86
N LYS A 41 -29.23 -6.94 1.69
CA LYS A 41 -29.51 -7.84 0.57
C LYS A 41 -28.74 -9.16 0.68
N ILE A 42 -27.79 -9.27 1.61
CA ILE A 42 -26.97 -10.47 1.81
C ILE A 42 -27.84 -11.58 2.39
N LYS A 43 -27.85 -12.75 1.73
CA LYS A 43 -28.57 -13.93 2.22
C LYS A 43 -27.88 -14.50 3.47
N PHE A 44 -28.65 -15.16 4.32
CA PHE A 44 -28.20 -15.84 5.55
C PHE A 44 -27.78 -14.95 6.73
N LEU A 45 -27.74 -13.63 6.58
CA LEU A 45 -27.58 -12.72 7.73
C LEU A 45 -28.88 -12.59 8.50
N SER A 46 -28.82 -12.76 9.82
CA SER A 46 -29.96 -12.56 10.72
C SER A 46 -30.14 -11.08 11.10
N LYS A 47 -29.03 -10.38 11.32
CA LYS A 47 -28.97 -8.98 11.75
C LYS A 47 -27.73 -8.30 11.20
N ILE A 48 -27.78 -6.97 11.13
CA ILE A 48 -26.64 -6.11 10.80
C ILE A 48 -26.42 -5.16 11.97
N PHE A 49 -25.24 -5.21 12.57
CA PHE A 49 -24.81 -4.30 13.62
C PHE A 49 -23.88 -3.24 13.05
N VAL A 50 -24.16 -1.98 13.38
CA VAL A 50 -23.23 -0.87 13.19
C VAL A 50 -22.60 -0.57 14.55
N ALA A 51 -21.31 -0.87 14.67
CA ALA A 51 -20.54 -0.72 15.88
C ALA A 51 -19.77 0.60 15.85
N CYS A 52 -19.85 1.41 16.91
CA CYS A 52 -19.17 2.70 16.98
C CYS A 52 -18.83 3.11 18.41
N ARG A 53 -17.99 4.13 18.54
CA ARG A 53 -17.69 4.75 19.84
C ARG A 53 -18.84 5.63 20.31
N THR A 54 -18.94 5.87 21.62
CA THR A 54 -20.00 6.71 22.21
C THR A 54 -20.04 8.10 21.58
N ARG A 55 -18.85 8.67 21.29
CA ARG A 55 -18.72 9.99 20.63
C ARG A 55 -19.29 10.06 19.21
N ASP A 56 -19.36 8.93 18.51
CA ASP A 56 -19.75 8.86 17.09
C ASP A 56 -21.23 8.43 16.93
N GLU A 57 -21.85 7.92 17.99
CA GLU A 57 -23.18 7.29 17.99
C GLU A 57 -24.26 8.14 17.31
N THR A 58 -24.35 9.43 17.69
CA THR A 58 -25.41 10.31 17.18
C THR A 58 -25.30 10.50 15.67
N ALA A 59 -24.08 10.71 15.17
CA ALA A 59 -23.84 10.91 13.75
C ALA A 59 -24.07 9.62 12.95
N VAL A 60 -23.60 8.49 13.48
CA VAL A 60 -23.77 7.16 12.88
C VAL A 60 -25.25 6.80 12.77
N ARG A 61 -26.01 6.91 13.87
CA ARG A 61 -27.46 6.62 13.87
C ARG A 61 -28.22 7.47 12.87
N LYS A 62 -27.89 8.76 12.77
CA LYS A 62 -28.50 9.67 11.78
C LYS A 62 -28.20 9.23 10.35
N ALA A 63 -26.97 8.79 10.07
CA ALA A 63 -26.55 8.38 8.74
C ALA A 63 -27.21 7.06 8.29
N THR A 64 -27.57 6.19 9.23
CA THR A 64 -28.19 4.88 8.96
C THR A 64 -29.68 4.81 9.32
N ASP A 65 -30.32 5.97 9.49
CA ASP A 65 -31.73 6.07 9.88
C ASP A 65 -32.65 5.40 8.83
N GLY A 66 -33.71 4.76 9.34
CA GLY A 66 -34.67 4.01 8.51
C GLY A 66 -34.16 2.69 7.89
N LEU A 67 -32.89 2.32 8.09
CA LEU A 67 -32.35 1.07 7.52
C LEU A 67 -32.66 -0.18 8.36
N GLY A 68 -33.03 -0.03 9.63
CA GLY A 68 -33.36 -1.16 10.52
C GLY A 68 -32.14 -1.96 10.98
N CYS A 69 -30.96 -1.35 11.03
CA CYS A 69 -29.76 -1.94 11.64
C CYS A 69 -29.79 -1.83 13.17
N TYR A 70 -29.01 -2.70 13.81
CA TYR A 70 -28.76 -2.68 15.25
C TYR A 70 -27.49 -1.88 15.53
N TYR A 71 -27.35 -1.39 16.76
CA TYR A 71 -26.22 -0.56 17.15
C TYR A 71 -25.50 -1.19 18.34
N ALA A 72 -24.18 -1.23 18.26
CA ALA A 72 -23.30 -1.61 19.35
C ALA A 72 -22.40 -0.42 19.68
N VAL A 73 -22.63 0.19 20.83
CA VAL A 73 -21.88 1.38 21.26
C VAL A 73 -20.94 0.96 22.36
N SER A 74 -19.64 1.12 22.12
CA SER A 74 -18.61 0.78 23.09
C SER A 74 -17.36 1.62 22.86
N ASP A 75 -16.80 2.12 23.96
CA ASP A 75 -15.48 2.75 23.98
C ASP A 75 -14.37 1.74 24.31
N GLU A 76 -14.71 0.47 24.58
CA GLU A 76 -13.72 -0.59 24.81
C GLU A 76 -13.00 -0.94 23.51
N ILE A 77 -11.70 -0.68 23.48
CA ILE A 77 -10.81 -1.04 22.39
C ILE A 77 -9.90 -2.15 22.88
N VAL A 78 -9.90 -3.30 22.18
CA VAL A 78 -8.75 -4.19 22.25
C VAL A 78 -7.69 -3.59 21.35
N ASP A 79 -6.72 -2.91 21.98
CA ASP A 79 -5.59 -2.35 21.25
C ASP A 79 -4.81 -3.48 20.58
N ILE A 80 -4.50 -3.27 19.30
CA ILE A 80 -3.67 -4.16 18.49
C ILE A 80 -2.33 -3.43 18.37
N PRO A 81 -1.32 -3.73 19.20
CA PRO A 81 -0.10 -2.94 19.28
C PRO A 81 0.63 -2.81 17.94
N GLN A 82 0.48 -3.80 17.06
CA GLN A 82 1.14 -3.84 15.76
C GLN A 82 0.42 -3.05 14.66
N ARG A 83 -0.78 -2.49 14.92
CA ARG A 83 -1.58 -1.77 13.92
C ARG A 83 -0.82 -0.64 13.21
N PRO A 84 0.03 0.17 13.87
CA PRO A 84 0.88 1.15 13.18
C PRO A 84 1.82 0.52 12.13
N LYS A 85 2.43 -0.63 12.45
CA LYS A 85 3.28 -1.39 11.51
C LYS A 85 2.50 -1.87 10.30
N LEU A 86 1.32 -2.43 10.56
CA LEU A 86 0.46 -2.98 9.52
C LEU A 86 -0.01 -1.88 8.57
N ARG A 87 -0.41 -0.73 9.13
CA ARG A 87 -0.76 0.47 8.36
C ARG A 87 0.41 0.95 7.52
N ALA A 88 1.61 1.06 8.11
CA ALA A 88 2.81 1.47 7.37
C ALA A 88 3.06 0.60 6.13
N GLY A 89 2.91 -0.72 6.25
CA GLY A 89 2.97 -1.63 5.09
C GLY A 89 1.81 -1.44 4.10
N ARG A 90 0.56 -1.34 4.59
CA ARG A 90 -0.64 -1.17 3.76
C ARG A 90 -0.62 0.07 2.88
N LYS A 91 -0.02 1.18 3.34
CA LYS A 91 0.15 2.43 2.55
C LYS A 91 0.73 2.17 1.15
N TRP A 92 1.59 1.17 1.03
CA TRP A 92 2.31 0.84 -0.21
C TRP A 92 1.64 -0.24 -1.07
N ALA A 93 0.47 -0.75 -0.68
CA ALA A 93 -0.25 -1.79 -1.44
C ALA A 93 -1.79 -1.63 -1.37
N LEU A 94 -2.30 -0.40 -1.30
CA LEU A 94 -3.70 -0.13 -0.97
C LEU A 94 -4.74 -0.83 -1.86
N SER A 95 -4.42 -1.08 -3.14
CA SER A 95 -5.36 -1.65 -4.10
C SER A 95 -5.44 -3.19 -4.09
N SER A 96 -4.32 -3.88 -3.86
CA SER A 96 -4.29 -5.34 -3.88
C SER A 96 -4.78 -5.93 -2.55
N TRP A 97 -5.42 -7.09 -2.60
CA TRP A 97 -5.90 -7.80 -1.40
C TRP A 97 -4.76 -8.37 -0.55
N GLN A 98 -3.64 -8.70 -1.20
CA GLN A 98 -2.39 -9.14 -0.59
C GLN A 98 -1.23 -8.53 -1.38
N GLY A 99 -0.18 -8.13 -0.69
CA GLY A 99 1.04 -7.64 -1.34
C GLY A 99 1.73 -6.53 -0.54
N GLY A 100 2.69 -5.90 -1.20
CA GLY A 100 3.52 -4.86 -0.60
C GLY A 100 4.43 -5.37 0.51
N ILE A 101 4.92 -4.41 1.29
CA ILE A 101 5.89 -4.63 2.35
C ILE A 101 5.26 -5.41 3.52
N GLY A 102 5.96 -6.43 4.03
CA GLY A 102 5.50 -7.24 5.16
C GLY A 102 4.36 -8.21 4.84
N ARG A 103 4.13 -8.51 3.55
CA ARG A 103 2.99 -9.31 3.04
C ARG A 103 1.67 -8.81 3.64
N SER A 104 1.50 -7.49 3.59
CA SER A 104 0.29 -6.84 4.07
C SER A 104 -0.93 -7.37 3.32
N MET A 105 -2.05 -7.51 4.00
CA MET A 105 -3.31 -8.00 3.43
C MET A 105 -4.42 -7.02 3.76
N VAL A 106 -5.46 -6.95 2.94
CA VAL A 106 -6.64 -6.11 3.22
C VAL A 106 -7.27 -6.45 4.57
N TYR A 107 -7.18 -7.70 5.03
CA TYR A 107 -7.62 -8.15 6.36
C TYR A 107 -6.80 -7.57 7.53
N CYS A 108 -5.72 -6.81 7.25
CA CYS A 108 -5.00 -6.02 8.26
C CYS A 108 -5.72 -4.72 8.60
N GLU A 109 -6.57 -4.25 7.70
CA GLU A 109 -7.17 -2.92 7.79
C GLU A 109 -8.25 -2.93 8.88
N GLU A 110 -9.11 -3.95 8.87
CA GLU A 110 -10.34 -3.95 9.66
C GLU A 110 -10.32 -4.89 10.84
N GLY A 111 -11.05 -4.48 11.88
CA GLY A 111 -11.44 -5.33 12.98
C GLY A 111 -10.86 -4.93 14.32
N ASN A 112 -11.75 -4.85 15.30
CA ASN A 112 -11.45 -4.96 16.71
C ASN A 112 -12.02 -6.31 17.17
N PRO A 113 -11.21 -7.39 17.19
CA PRO A 113 -11.70 -8.73 17.53
C PRO A 113 -12.43 -8.78 18.87
N GLY A 114 -12.03 -7.94 19.84
CA GLY A 114 -12.72 -7.84 21.13
C GLY A 114 -14.13 -7.28 21.01
N MET A 115 -14.28 -6.12 20.35
CA MET A 115 -15.60 -5.53 20.13
C MET A 115 -16.50 -6.46 19.31
N GLN A 116 -15.95 -7.05 18.24
CA GLN A 116 -16.64 -8.05 17.41
C GLN A 116 -17.10 -9.26 18.23
N TYR A 117 -16.23 -9.80 19.08
CA TYR A 117 -16.54 -10.93 19.96
C TYR A 117 -17.64 -10.59 20.96
N ILE A 118 -17.60 -9.41 21.58
CA ILE A 118 -18.63 -8.96 22.54
C ILE A 118 -19.98 -8.87 21.84
N ILE A 119 -20.05 -8.27 20.65
CA ILE A 119 -21.29 -8.16 19.86
C ILE A 119 -21.83 -9.55 19.52
N ALA A 120 -20.97 -10.42 18.97
CA ALA A 120 -21.35 -11.77 18.58
C ALA A 120 -21.85 -12.60 19.77
N LYS A 121 -21.16 -12.53 20.91
CA LYS A 121 -21.54 -13.22 22.15
C LYS A 121 -22.88 -12.73 22.69
N ASN A 122 -23.09 -11.42 22.72
CA ASN A 122 -24.33 -10.83 23.23
C ASN A 122 -25.54 -11.17 22.36
N ASP A 123 -25.38 -11.23 21.04
CA ASP A 123 -26.44 -11.66 20.13
C ASP A 123 -26.61 -13.19 20.06
N LYS A 124 -25.73 -13.95 20.70
CA LYS A 124 -25.65 -15.42 20.56
C LYS A 124 -25.49 -15.81 19.09
N ALA A 125 -24.64 -15.09 18.37
CA ALA A 125 -24.26 -15.41 17.00
C ALA A 125 -23.26 -16.58 17.00
N ASP A 126 -23.39 -17.48 16.03
CA ASP A 126 -22.44 -18.56 15.80
C ASP A 126 -21.20 -18.06 15.04
N ALA A 127 -21.37 -17.04 14.20
CA ALA A 127 -20.31 -16.39 13.43
C ALA A 127 -20.69 -14.95 13.04
N ILE A 128 -19.70 -14.18 12.57
CA ILE A 128 -19.90 -12.85 12.01
C ILE A 128 -19.46 -12.80 10.56
N LEU A 129 -20.08 -11.92 9.76
CA LEU A 129 -19.52 -11.38 8.53
C LEU A 129 -19.01 -9.95 8.82
N LYS A 130 -17.73 -9.68 8.52
CA LYS A 130 -17.19 -8.32 8.58
C LYS A 130 -17.50 -7.55 7.30
N LEU A 131 -17.82 -6.27 7.45
CA LEU A 131 -18.13 -5.35 6.36
C LEU A 131 -17.47 -3.98 6.60
N PRO A 132 -16.71 -3.46 5.62
CA PRO A 132 -16.11 -2.13 5.74
C PRO A 132 -17.13 -1.01 5.82
N SER A 133 -16.98 -0.10 6.79
CA SER A 133 -17.85 1.09 6.87
C SER A 133 -17.74 2.01 5.65
N THR A 134 -16.63 1.91 4.91
CA THR A 134 -16.35 2.69 3.70
C THR A 134 -16.56 1.89 2.40
N ALA A 135 -17.22 0.73 2.39
CA ALA A 135 -17.49 -0.04 1.16
C ALA A 135 -18.93 0.17 0.63
N PRO A 136 -19.20 1.25 -0.14
CA PRO A 136 -20.56 1.54 -0.60
C PRO A 136 -21.09 0.55 -1.66
N LEU A 137 -20.21 -0.21 -2.32
CA LEU A 137 -20.56 -1.15 -3.39
C LEU A 137 -20.56 -2.59 -2.86
N VAL A 138 -21.56 -2.94 -2.04
CA VAL A 138 -21.65 -4.30 -1.47
C VAL A 138 -22.16 -5.31 -2.50
N ASP A 139 -21.34 -6.30 -2.86
CA ASP A 139 -21.76 -7.48 -3.61
C ASP A 139 -22.43 -8.50 -2.68
N ALA A 140 -23.75 -8.38 -2.57
CA ALA A 140 -24.54 -9.25 -1.72
C ALA A 140 -24.58 -10.72 -2.18
N GLY A 141 -24.38 -10.96 -3.47
CA GLY A 141 -24.31 -12.31 -4.03
C GLY A 141 -23.04 -13.01 -3.61
N LEU A 142 -21.89 -12.34 -3.75
CA LEU A 142 -20.60 -12.85 -3.32
C LEU A 142 -20.56 -13.07 -1.80
N ALA A 143 -20.96 -12.07 -1.00
CA ALA A 143 -20.99 -12.21 0.46
C ALA A 143 -21.87 -13.38 0.92
N GLY A 144 -23.03 -13.57 0.29
CA GLY A 144 -23.92 -14.70 0.57
C GLY A 144 -23.30 -16.06 0.23
N ALA A 145 -22.52 -16.14 -0.86
CA ALA A 145 -21.80 -17.35 -1.25
C ALA A 145 -20.67 -17.69 -0.26
N VAL A 146 -19.96 -16.68 0.25
CA VAL A 146 -18.93 -16.85 1.28
C VAL A 146 -19.53 -17.39 2.58
N ILE A 147 -20.68 -16.84 3.01
CA ILE A 147 -21.41 -17.36 4.17
C ILE A 147 -21.85 -18.81 3.94
N ALA A 148 -22.41 -19.12 2.77
CA ALA A 148 -22.86 -20.48 2.45
C ALA A 148 -21.69 -21.50 2.54
N LYS A 149 -20.51 -21.14 2.03
CA LYS A 149 -19.31 -21.96 2.15
C LYS A 149 -18.90 -22.14 3.62
N PHE A 150 -18.97 -21.08 4.43
CA PHE A 150 -18.63 -21.19 5.85
C PHE A 150 -19.59 -22.15 6.56
N VAL A 151 -20.90 -22.08 6.27
CA VAL A 151 -21.89 -23.02 6.82
C VAL A 151 -21.61 -24.47 6.41
N GLU A 152 -21.21 -24.69 5.16
CA GLU A 152 -20.85 -26.02 4.63
C GLU A 152 -19.63 -26.63 5.35
N PHE A 153 -18.61 -25.80 5.62
CA PHE A 153 -17.32 -26.24 6.19
C PHE A 153 -17.15 -25.94 7.69
N ARG A 154 -18.20 -25.51 8.38
CA ARG A 154 -18.14 -24.99 9.76
C ARG A 154 -17.47 -25.93 10.79
N ASP A 155 -17.53 -27.23 10.55
CA ASP A 155 -16.96 -28.25 11.45
C ASP A 155 -15.46 -28.48 11.17
N LYS A 156 -14.90 -27.86 10.12
CA LYS A 156 -13.51 -27.99 9.68
C LYS A 156 -12.72 -26.69 9.73
N VAL A 157 -13.40 -25.54 9.57
CA VAL A 157 -12.74 -24.23 9.50
C VAL A 157 -13.33 -23.25 10.52
N ASP A 158 -12.44 -22.47 11.13
CA ASP A 158 -12.81 -21.41 12.07
C ASP A 158 -13.24 -20.10 11.36
N PHE A 159 -12.86 -19.95 10.09
CA PHE A 159 -13.16 -18.78 9.29
C PHE A 159 -13.16 -19.10 7.78
N ILE A 160 -13.74 -18.21 6.97
CA ILE A 160 -13.57 -18.16 5.52
C ILE A 160 -13.24 -16.73 5.08
N ILE A 161 -12.32 -16.61 4.13
CA ILE A 161 -11.88 -15.34 3.54
C ILE A 161 -11.86 -15.36 2.01
N THR A 162 -11.93 -14.19 1.38
CA THR A 162 -11.88 -14.01 -0.08
C THR A 162 -10.66 -13.22 -0.53
N GLY A 163 -9.89 -13.70 -1.52
CA GLY A 163 -8.83 -12.92 -2.18
C GLY A 163 -9.33 -11.78 -3.07
N ALA A 164 -10.36 -11.04 -2.66
CA ALA A 164 -10.96 -9.93 -3.39
C ALA A 164 -10.34 -8.58 -2.96
N PRO A 165 -10.33 -7.57 -3.84
CA PRO A 165 -9.79 -6.25 -3.55
C PRO A 165 -10.59 -5.55 -2.43
N ALA A 166 -10.00 -4.50 -1.87
CA ALA A 166 -10.64 -3.69 -0.83
C ALA A 166 -12.02 -3.18 -1.30
N GLY A 167 -13.04 -3.44 -0.48
CA GLY A 167 -14.45 -3.13 -0.78
C GLY A 167 -15.28 -4.37 -1.18
N PHE A 168 -14.62 -5.42 -1.68
CA PHE A 168 -15.23 -6.73 -1.98
C PHE A 168 -14.62 -7.88 -1.16
N ASN A 169 -13.70 -7.57 -0.25
CA ASN A 169 -13.11 -8.55 0.67
C ASN A 169 -14.11 -8.90 1.77
N TYR A 170 -14.56 -10.16 1.80
CA TYR A 170 -15.47 -10.67 2.82
C TYR A 170 -14.74 -11.65 3.75
N GLU A 171 -15.00 -11.49 5.05
CA GLU A 171 -14.46 -12.35 6.12
C GLU A 171 -15.62 -12.88 6.95
N VAL A 172 -15.77 -14.21 7.00
CA VAL A 172 -16.69 -14.87 7.93
C VAL A 172 -15.87 -15.57 9.00
N ILE A 173 -16.10 -15.27 10.28
CA ILE A 173 -15.31 -15.80 11.40
C ILE A 173 -16.24 -16.34 12.48
N SER A 174 -15.95 -17.53 13.00
CA SER A 174 -16.69 -18.14 14.11
C SER A 174 -16.55 -17.29 15.38
N THR A 175 -17.62 -17.24 16.18
CA THR A 175 -17.61 -16.51 17.46
C THR A 175 -16.58 -17.07 18.42
N GLU A 176 -16.36 -18.40 18.38
CA GLU A 176 -15.33 -19.06 19.19
C GLU A 176 -13.94 -18.57 18.81
N TYR A 177 -13.62 -18.55 17.52
CA TYR A 177 -12.31 -18.12 17.04
C TYR A 177 -12.06 -16.64 17.28
N LEU A 178 -13.08 -15.78 17.12
CA LEU A 178 -13.00 -14.37 17.51
C LEU A 178 -12.63 -14.19 18.98
N GLY A 179 -13.17 -15.03 19.87
CA GLY A 179 -12.81 -15.04 21.29
C GLY A 179 -11.32 -15.34 21.51
N ARG A 180 -10.76 -16.31 20.77
CA ARG A 180 -9.32 -16.63 20.81
C ARG A 180 -8.48 -15.45 20.29
N MET A 181 -8.86 -14.87 19.15
CA MET A 181 -8.19 -13.70 18.56
C MET A 181 -8.20 -12.51 19.52
N ALA A 182 -9.34 -12.23 20.16
CA ALA A 182 -9.49 -11.16 21.15
C ALA A 182 -8.59 -11.38 22.37
N ALA A 183 -8.55 -12.61 22.91
CA ALA A 183 -7.71 -12.95 24.06
C ALA A 183 -6.21 -12.78 23.77
N LEU A 184 -5.78 -13.13 22.55
CA LEU A 184 -4.40 -13.00 22.10
C LEU A 184 -4.04 -11.62 21.53
N LYS A 185 -5.02 -10.72 21.42
CA LYS A 185 -4.88 -9.40 20.76
C LYS A 185 -4.32 -9.50 19.33
N MET A 186 -4.78 -10.51 18.59
CA MET A 186 -4.31 -10.84 17.24
C MET A 186 -5.33 -10.45 16.17
N THR A 187 -4.82 -10.06 15.00
CA THR A 187 -5.62 -9.89 13.79
C THR A 187 -5.62 -11.16 12.95
N LEU A 188 -6.49 -11.21 11.93
CA LEU A 188 -6.46 -12.33 10.99
C LEU A 188 -5.15 -12.39 10.21
N LYS A 189 -4.48 -11.24 9.99
CA LYS A 189 -3.13 -11.23 9.42
C LYS A 189 -2.13 -11.98 10.30
N ASP A 190 -2.17 -11.80 11.62
CA ASP A 190 -1.24 -12.51 12.53
C ASP A 190 -1.41 -14.02 12.47
N VAL A 191 -2.64 -14.48 12.18
CA VAL A 191 -2.93 -15.88 11.90
C VAL A 191 -2.32 -16.29 10.56
N LEU A 192 -2.54 -15.52 9.50
CA LEU A 192 -2.11 -15.85 8.13
C LEU A 192 -0.61 -15.61 7.86
N ASP A 193 0.13 -15.06 8.82
CA ASP A 193 1.55 -14.71 8.64
C ASP A 193 2.46 -15.93 8.80
N ILE A 194 2.96 -16.43 7.66
CA ILE A 194 3.84 -17.61 7.60
C ILE A 194 5.15 -17.41 8.38
N ARG A 195 5.65 -16.16 8.53
CA ARG A 195 6.88 -15.90 9.32
C ARG A 195 6.67 -16.17 10.81
N LYS A 196 5.46 -15.95 11.31
CA LYS A 196 5.11 -16.23 12.71
C LYS A 196 4.61 -17.67 12.89
N ASN A 197 4.00 -18.23 11.86
CA ASN A 197 3.40 -19.56 11.86
C ASN A 197 3.96 -20.40 10.71
N ALA A 198 5.14 -21.00 10.90
CA ALA A 198 5.81 -21.86 9.92
C ALA A 198 4.98 -23.09 9.48
N TYR A 199 3.88 -23.37 10.17
CA TYR A 199 2.99 -24.51 9.92
C TYR A 199 1.77 -24.20 9.05
N ILE A 200 1.54 -22.96 8.65
CA ILE A 200 0.41 -22.60 7.77
C ILE A 200 0.93 -22.63 6.33
N PRO A 201 0.52 -23.63 5.51
CA PRO A 201 0.84 -23.63 4.09
C PRO A 201 0.15 -22.45 3.39
N GLU A 202 0.52 -22.18 2.14
CA GLU A 202 0.00 -21.06 1.35
C GLU A 202 -1.53 -20.89 1.53
N PRO A 203 -2.01 -19.76 2.08
CA PRO A 203 -3.42 -19.60 2.44
C PRO A 203 -4.40 -19.85 1.30
N THR A 204 -4.01 -19.52 0.07
CA THR A 204 -4.88 -19.61 -1.12
C THR A 204 -5.28 -21.03 -1.51
N VAL A 205 -4.54 -22.06 -1.05
CA VAL A 205 -4.85 -23.47 -1.34
C VAL A 205 -5.68 -24.14 -0.24
N GLN A 206 -5.97 -23.44 0.86
CA GLN A 206 -6.64 -23.99 2.03
C GLN A 206 -8.17 -24.03 1.87
N GLU A 207 -8.84 -24.92 2.62
CA GLU A 207 -10.30 -25.05 2.60
C GLU A 207 -11.01 -23.74 3.03
N PHE A 208 -10.40 -22.99 3.96
CA PHE A 208 -10.89 -21.70 4.43
C PHE A 208 -10.82 -20.57 3.39
N PHE A 209 -10.14 -20.76 2.26
CA PHE A 209 -10.03 -19.74 1.23
C PHE A 209 -11.15 -19.89 0.19
N PHE A 210 -11.94 -18.83 0.02
CA PHE A 210 -12.97 -18.77 -1.02
C PHE A 210 -12.32 -18.43 -2.37
N ARG A 211 -12.41 -19.37 -3.31
CA ARG A 211 -11.79 -19.24 -4.63
C ARG A 211 -12.60 -18.28 -5.49
N LEU A 212 -11.90 -17.33 -6.10
CA LEU A 212 -12.45 -16.32 -7.00
C LEU A 212 -11.82 -16.47 -8.38
N GLU A 213 -12.44 -15.84 -9.38
CA GLU A 213 -11.85 -15.70 -10.71
C GLU A 213 -10.54 -14.91 -10.63
N GLU A 214 -9.58 -15.27 -11.48
CA GLU A 214 -8.24 -14.67 -11.49
C GLU A 214 -8.30 -13.15 -11.62
N LYS A 215 -9.18 -12.62 -12.47
CA LYS A 215 -9.38 -11.18 -12.67
C LYS A 215 -9.80 -10.42 -11.39
N ILE A 216 -10.49 -11.08 -10.46
CA ILE A 216 -10.83 -10.48 -9.16
C ILE A 216 -9.60 -10.50 -8.26
N VAL A 217 -8.89 -11.62 -8.23
CA VAL A 217 -7.70 -11.80 -7.38
C VAL A 217 -6.54 -10.88 -7.79
N SER A 218 -6.37 -10.64 -9.09
CA SER A 218 -5.35 -9.76 -9.65
C SER A 218 -5.80 -8.30 -9.78
N CYS A 219 -7.02 -7.97 -9.32
CA CYS A 219 -7.55 -6.61 -9.41
C CYS A 219 -6.67 -5.62 -8.64
N ASN A 220 -6.26 -4.55 -9.32
CA ASN A 220 -5.43 -3.47 -8.77
C ASN A 220 -6.20 -2.16 -8.51
N TYR A 221 -7.51 -2.26 -8.27
CA TYR A 221 -8.35 -1.14 -7.83
C TYR A 221 -8.81 -1.30 -6.39
N ARG A 222 -9.17 -0.17 -5.77
CA ARG A 222 -9.75 -0.08 -4.44
C ARG A 222 -11.16 0.49 -4.53
N PHE A 223 -12.13 -0.23 -4.00
CA PHE A 223 -13.56 0.10 -4.09
C PHE A 223 -14.12 0.63 -2.75
N THR A 224 -13.27 1.28 -1.96
CA THR A 224 -13.64 1.89 -0.68
C THR A 224 -13.58 3.41 -0.74
N TRP A 225 -14.47 4.05 0.02
CA TRP A 225 -14.67 5.48 0.13
C TRP A 225 -13.81 6.07 1.25
N ASP A 226 -12.48 6.04 1.07
CA ASP A 226 -11.55 6.26 2.19
C ASP A 226 -10.29 7.09 1.88
N SER A 227 -10.09 7.51 0.63
CA SER A 227 -9.09 8.51 0.23
C SER A 227 -9.57 9.35 -0.94
N ASP A 228 -8.92 10.49 -1.21
CA ASP A 228 -9.32 11.41 -2.28
C ASP A 228 -9.26 10.71 -3.65
N HIS A 229 -8.20 9.94 -3.89
CA HIS A 229 -8.08 9.18 -5.13
C HIS A 229 -9.17 8.11 -5.26
N HIS A 230 -9.47 7.35 -4.20
CA HIS A 230 -10.49 6.30 -4.28
C HIS A 230 -11.91 6.86 -4.43
N MET A 231 -12.23 7.97 -3.76
CA MET A 231 -13.52 8.64 -3.93
C MET A 231 -13.70 9.17 -5.36
N ASP A 232 -12.67 9.78 -5.94
CA ASP A 232 -12.71 10.26 -7.33
C ASP A 232 -12.87 9.08 -8.31
N PHE A 233 -12.16 7.97 -8.07
CA PHE A 233 -12.31 6.73 -8.84
C PHE A 233 -13.74 6.18 -8.76
N LEU A 234 -14.32 6.05 -7.56
CA LEU A 234 -15.69 5.56 -7.35
C LEU A 234 -16.75 6.46 -8.00
N LYS A 235 -16.55 7.79 -7.99
CA LYS A 235 -17.42 8.73 -8.72
C LYS A 235 -17.34 8.54 -10.23
N CYS A 236 -16.13 8.34 -10.78
CA CYS A 236 -15.96 8.01 -12.20
C CYS A 236 -16.64 6.69 -12.56
N LEU A 237 -16.48 5.67 -11.72
CA LEU A 237 -17.12 4.36 -11.89
C LEU A 237 -18.64 4.46 -11.86
N ALA A 238 -19.21 5.20 -10.90
CA ALA A 238 -20.65 5.44 -10.83
C ALA A 238 -21.22 6.11 -12.08
N ARG A 239 -20.52 7.12 -12.62
CA ARG A 239 -20.93 7.78 -13.87
C ARG A 239 -20.89 6.83 -15.06
N ALA A 240 -19.86 5.99 -15.14
CA ALA A 240 -19.71 5.01 -16.23
C ALA A 240 -20.78 3.90 -16.16
N ALA A 241 -21.16 3.47 -14.95
CA ALA A 241 -22.19 2.45 -14.73
C ALA A 241 -23.62 2.96 -14.95
N GLY A 242 -23.83 4.28 -14.80
CA GLY A 242 -25.11 4.88 -14.45
C GLY A 242 -25.30 4.86 -12.93
N GLU A 243 -25.50 6.04 -12.33
CA GLU A 243 -25.38 6.25 -10.87
C GLU A 243 -26.24 5.29 -10.03
N ASP A 244 -27.49 5.02 -10.43
CA ASP A 244 -28.36 4.05 -9.71
C ASP A 244 -28.04 2.59 -10.03
N ASN A 245 -27.44 2.33 -11.19
CA ASN A 245 -27.17 0.98 -11.67
C ASN A 245 -25.96 0.35 -10.95
N ILE A 246 -24.97 1.15 -10.55
CA ILE A 246 -23.76 0.65 -9.89
C ILE A 246 -24.06 -0.17 -8.62
N PHE A 247 -25.11 0.16 -7.88
CA PHE A 247 -25.52 -0.54 -6.66
C PHE A 247 -26.21 -1.90 -6.89
N ARG A 248 -26.40 -2.28 -8.16
CA ARG A 248 -27.00 -3.57 -8.58
C ARG A 248 -25.98 -4.50 -9.20
N MET A 249 -24.81 -3.98 -9.57
CA MET A 249 -23.74 -4.75 -10.22
C MET A 249 -22.98 -5.60 -9.21
N GLY A 250 -22.58 -6.79 -9.63
CA GLY A 250 -21.66 -7.64 -8.89
C GLY A 250 -20.20 -7.17 -9.03
N CYS A 251 -19.32 -7.69 -8.18
CA CYS A 251 -17.88 -7.37 -8.20
C CYS A 251 -17.24 -7.61 -9.57
N ASN A 252 -17.60 -8.71 -10.23
CA ASN A 252 -17.12 -9.05 -11.57
C ASN A 252 -17.49 -7.98 -12.60
N GLU A 253 -18.76 -7.56 -12.64
CA GLU A 253 -19.24 -6.54 -13.58
C GLU A 253 -18.59 -5.18 -13.31
N ILE A 254 -18.38 -4.84 -12.03
CA ILE A 254 -17.71 -3.61 -11.61
C ILE A 254 -16.25 -3.60 -12.05
N ILE A 255 -15.53 -4.72 -11.90
CA ILE A 255 -14.13 -4.85 -12.32
C ILE A 255 -14.03 -4.80 -13.86
N ASP A 256 -14.94 -5.44 -14.58
CA ASP A 256 -14.98 -5.39 -16.05
C ASP A 256 -15.25 -3.95 -16.55
N LEU A 257 -16.16 -3.23 -15.88
CA LEU A 257 -16.41 -1.82 -16.16
C LEU A 257 -15.17 -0.96 -15.89
N ALA A 258 -14.51 -1.17 -14.75
CA ALA A 258 -13.29 -0.46 -14.38
C ALA A 258 -12.19 -0.70 -15.42
N ASN A 259 -11.96 -1.94 -15.85
CA ASN A 259 -10.97 -2.27 -16.87
C ASN A 259 -11.31 -1.66 -18.24
N SER A 260 -12.58 -1.64 -18.63
CA SER A 260 -13.01 -1.22 -19.97
C SER A 260 -13.13 0.31 -20.15
N ASN A 261 -13.52 1.02 -19.10
CA ASN A 261 -13.84 2.47 -19.18
C ASN A 261 -12.88 3.34 -18.36
N ILE A 262 -12.15 2.73 -17.42
CA ILE A 262 -11.37 3.41 -16.38
C ILE A 262 -9.98 2.78 -16.26
N GLY A 263 -9.65 1.85 -17.17
CA GLY A 263 -8.46 0.99 -17.13
C GLY A 263 -7.14 1.74 -17.04
N PHE A 264 -7.16 3.05 -17.28
CA PHE A 264 -6.05 3.96 -17.13
C PHE A 264 -6.40 5.28 -16.44
N TRP A 265 -7.09 5.21 -15.30
CA TRP A 265 -7.37 6.39 -14.46
C TRP A 265 -6.13 6.83 -13.67
N GLN A 266 -5.86 8.14 -13.68
CA GLN A 266 -4.61 8.76 -13.21
C GLN A 266 -4.80 9.79 -12.08
N GLY A 267 -6.01 9.90 -11.50
CA GLY A 267 -6.30 10.89 -10.47
C GLY A 267 -6.19 12.35 -10.94
N ARG A 268 -6.41 13.27 -9.99
CA ARG A 268 -6.20 14.72 -10.17
C ARG A 268 -4.75 15.16 -9.89
N ALA A 269 -3.94 14.26 -9.33
CA ALA A 269 -2.54 14.46 -8.95
C ALA A 269 -1.86 13.07 -8.87
N PRO A 270 -0.52 12.98 -8.85
CA PRO A 270 0.15 11.71 -8.58
C PRO A 270 -0.08 11.28 -7.13
N ARG A 271 -0.18 9.97 -6.92
CA ARG A 271 -0.28 9.35 -5.59
C ARG A 271 1.08 9.08 -4.96
N GLU A 272 2.11 8.90 -5.78
CA GLU A 272 3.49 8.64 -5.38
C GLU A 272 4.40 9.67 -6.04
N ILE A 273 5.30 10.26 -5.25
CA ILE A 273 6.33 11.15 -5.78
C ILE A 273 7.67 10.67 -5.27
N ASP A 274 8.50 10.22 -6.20
CA ASP A 274 9.91 9.91 -5.98
C ASP A 274 10.69 11.23 -6.05
N VAL A 275 11.49 11.53 -5.03
CA VAL A 275 12.23 12.79 -4.91
C VAL A 275 13.69 12.48 -4.65
N GLU A 276 14.53 12.74 -5.64
CA GLU A 276 15.97 12.79 -5.46
C GLU A 276 16.30 14.12 -4.79
N ILE A 277 16.68 14.11 -3.51
CA ILE A 277 17.03 15.33 -2.78
C ILE A 277 18.49 15.73 -2.98
N THR A 278 19.33 14.82 -3.47
CA THR A 278 20.72 15.09 -3.83
C THR A 278 21.18 14.13 -4.92
N GLY A 279 22.06 14.59 -5.79
CA GLY A 279 22.79 13.70 -6.70
C GLY A 279 24.17 13.29 -6.17
N LYS A 280 24.57 13.76 -4.99
CA LYS A 280 25.82 13.31 -4.37
C LYS A 280 25.67 11.87 -3.91
N SER A 281 26.70 11.07 -4.14
CA SER A 281 26.77 9.70 -3.63
C SER A 281 28.16 9.42 -3.10
N ASN A 282 28.24 8.66 -2.01
CA ASN A 282 29.46 8.13 -1.44
C ASN A 282 29.78 6.70 -1.92
N MET A 283 29.09 6.22 -2.97
CA MET A 283 29.29 4.91 -3.58
C MET A 283 29.25 5.02 -5.12
N SER A 284 29.86 4.05 -5.82
CA SER A 284 29.76 3.90 -7.28
C SER A 284 29.15 2.54 -7.64
N SER A 285 27.85 2.40 -7.40
CA SER A 285 27.12 1.15 -7.60
C SER A 285 26.87 0.82 -9.08
N ILE A 286 26.98 -0.46 -9.44
CA ILE A 286 26.59 -0.97 -10.76
C ILE A 286 25.07 -1.03 -10.96
N PHE A 287 24.27 -0.89 -9.90
CA PHE A 287 22.80 -1.02 -9.92
C PHE A 287 22.07 0.31 -10.16
N ALA A 288 22.79 1.43 -10.11
CA ALA A 288 22.24 2.77 -10.27
C ALA A 288 22.94 3.54 -11.40
N PRO A 289 22.21 4.37 -12.16
CA PRO A 289 22.83 5.29 -13.10
C PRO A 289 23.56 6.40 -12.33
N LYS A 290 24.50 7.08 -13.00
CA LYS A 290 25.03 8.34 -12.47
C LYS A 290 23.93 9.41 -12.54
N PRO A 291 23.70 10.18 -11.48
CA PRO A 291 22.69 11.24 -11.50
C PRO A 291 23.06 12.31 -12.53
N TYR A 292 22.05 13.02 -13.04
CA TYR A 292 22.24 14.14 -13.95
C TYR A 292 23.23 15.19 -13.41
N ASN A 293 23.08 15.55 -12.13
CA ASN A 293 23.96 16.47 -11.45
C ASN A 293 24.46 15.82 -10.15
N GLN A 294 25.74 15.50 -10.09
CA GLN A 294 26.33 14.80 -8.94
C GLN A 294 26.66 15.75 -7.78
N ASP A 295 26.61 17.06 -7.97
CA ASP A 295 27.04 18.05 -6.99
C ASP A 295 25.92 19.02 -6.60
N VAL A 296 24.70 18.49 -6.45
CA VAL A 296 23.52 19.27 -6.07
C VAL A 296 22.86 18.74 -4.81
N PHE A 297 22.38 19.68 -4.00
CA PHE A 297 21.42 19.48 -2.92
C PHE A 297 20.16 20.25 -3.28
N MET A 298 19.00 19.63 -3.11
CA MET A 298 17.73 20.30 -3.32
C MET A 298 17.54 21.36 -2.24
N ASP A 299 17.31 22.60 -2.64
CA ASP A 299 17.04 23.67 -1.68
C ASP A 299 15.80 23.35 -0.83
N LEU A 300 15.92 23.46 0.49
CA LEU A 300 14.81 23.19 1.41
C LEU A 300 13.51 23.96 1.08
N PRO A 301 13.52 25.26 0.68
CA PRO A 301 12.30 25.94 0.25
C PRO A 301 11.62 25.29 -0.95
N VAL A 302 12.40 24.73 -1.88
CA VAL A 302 11.89 24.04 -3.07
C VAL A 302 11.21 22.73 -2.66
N PHE A 303 11.84 21.98 -1.75
CA PHE A 303 11.22 20.79 -1.15
C PHE A 303 9.92 21.14 -0.40
N LYS A 304 9.94 22.20 0.43
CA LYS A 304 8.74 22.64 1.18
C LYS A 304 7.59 23.05 0.26
N LYS A 305 7.89 23.67 -0.88
CA LYS A 305 6.90 23.97 -1.93
C LYS A 305 6.33 22.68 -2.52
N LEU A 306 7.19 21.75 -2.95
CA LEU A 306 6.79 20.44 -3.49
C LEU A 306 5.85 19.71 -2.55
N ILE A 307 6.21 19.60 -1.27
CA ILE A 307 5.37 18.94 -0.26
C ILE A 307 4.04 19.66 -0.05
N GLY A 308 4.03 21.00 -0.05
CA GLY A 308 2.79 21.78 0.05
C GLY A 308 1.84 21.53 -1.13
N ASP A 309 2.39 21.43 -2.34
CA ASP A 309 1.63 21.09 -3.55
C ASP A 309 1.14 19.63 -3.52
N ALA A 310 1.95 18.71 -2.99
CA ALA A 310 1.66 17.27 -2.91
C ALA A 310 0.63 16.92 -1.82
N SER A 311 0.58 17.67 -0.71
CA SER A 311 -0.33 17.45 0.42
C SER A 311 -1.79 17.84 0.13
N ILE A 312 -2.12 18.26 -1.10
CA ILE A 312 -3.49 18.57 -1.51
C ILE A 312 -4.37 17.31 -1.52
N MET A 313 -3.78 16.15 -1.81
CA MET A 313 -4.47 14.86 -1.72
C MET A 313 -4.08 14.16 -0.43
N ASP A 314 -5.08 13.61 0.26
CA ASP A 314 -4.91 13.00 1.58
C ASP A 314 -4.09 11.71 1.61
N ASP A 315 -3.89 11.03 0.47
CA ASP A 315 -3.19 9.76 0.34
C ASP A 315 -1.91 9.81 -0.49
N THR A 316 -1.33 11.01 -0.65
CA THR A 316 -0.04 11.20 -1.32
C THR A 316 1.12 10.60 -0.52
N LYS A 317 2.01 9.89 -1.22
CA LYS A 317 3.23 9.28 -0.68
C LYS A 317 4.47 9.93 -1.28
N ILE A 318 5.48 10.11 -0.45
CA ILE A 318 6.79 10.64 -0.85
C ILE A 318 7.87 9.61 -0.55
N SER A 319 8.69 9.32 -1.56
CA SER A 319 9.89 8.49 -1.44
C SER A 319 11.11 9.36 -1.68
N LEU A 320 11.98 9.49 -0.66
CA LEU A 320 13.29 10.10 -0.81
C LEU A 320 14.24 9.02 -1.33
N CYS A 321 14.44 8.99 -2.65
CA CYS A 321 15.20 7.98 -3.38
C CYS A 321 15.78 8.60 -4.66
N GLY A 322 16.67 7.88 -5.34
CA GLY A 322 17.24 8.37 -6.60
C GLY A 322 18.59 7.75 -6.89
N ALA A 323 19.44 8.48 -7.62
CA ALA A 323 20.80 8.05 -7.91
C ALA A 323 21.83 8.56 -6.88
N GLY A 324 21.50 9.61 -6.11
CA GLY A 324 22.30 10.07 -4.97
C GLY A 324 21.94 9.39 -3.65
N GLU A 325 22.70 9.71 -2.60
CA GLU A 325 22.54 9.20 -1.23
C GLU A 325 21.88 10.27 -0.33
N PRO A 326 20.60 10.09 0.06
CA PRO A 326 19.88 11.07 0.85
C PRO A 326 20.52 11.43 2.21
N LEU A 327 21.23 10.50 2.86
CA LEU A 327 21.91 10.77 4.14
C LEU A 327 23.01 11.84 4.03
N LEU A 328 23.47 12.19 2.82
CA LEU A 328 24.40 13.29 2.60
C LEU A 328 23.73 14.67 2.66
N HIS A 329 22.40 14.74 2.60
CA HIS A 329 21.69 16.01 2.57
C HIS A 329 21.63 16.66 3.96
N PRO A 330 22.12 17.91 4.13
CA PRO A 330 22.17 18.55 5.44
C PRO A 330 20.78 18.72 6.09
N ASP A 331 19.76 19.01 5.28
CA ASP A 331 18.40 19.26 5.76
C ASP A 331 17.48 18.03 5.75
N LEU A 332 18.01 16.80 5.62
CA LEU A 332 17.19 15.57 5.49
C LEU A 332 16.13 15.45 6.59
N MET A 333 16.52 15.63 7.86
CA MET A 333 15.60 15.51 8.99
C MET A 333 14.50 16.57 8.96
N GLU A 334 14.83 17.80 8.53
CA GLU A 334 13.85 18.87 8.42
C GLU A 334 12.87 18.61 7.26
N MET A 335 13.37 18.11 6.11
CA MET A 335 12.54 17.69 4.99
C MET A 335 11.54 16.61 5.41
N MET A 336 12.01 15.55 6.08
CA MET A 336 11.15 14.46 6.56
C MET A 336 10.13 14.94 7.60
N GLY A 337 10.57 15.75 8.57
CA GLY A 337 9.69 16.33 9.58
C GLY A 337 8.62 17.23 8.96
N TYR A 338 8.97 18.03 7.95
CA TYR A 338 8.02 18.89 7.24
C TYR A 338 6.99 18.09 6.43
N ALA A 339 7.41 17.02 5.75
CA ALA A 339 6.50 16.11 5.04
C ALA A 339 5.43 15.54 6.00
N LYS A 340 5.86 15.08 7.18
CA LYS A 340 4.95 14.58 8.22
C LYS A 340 4.04 15.65 8.77
N GLN A 341 4.58 16.84 9.08
CA GLN A 341 3.80 17.98 9.56
C GLN A 341 2.70 18.40 8.58
N LYS A 342 2.97 18.32 7.27
CA LYS A 342 2.00 18.63 6.21
C LYS A 342 0.98 17.52 5.95
N GLY A 343 1.06 16.40 6.67
CA GLY A 343 0.11 15.31 6.54
C GLY A 343 0.34 14.42 5.32
N ILE A 344 1.57 14.36 4.79
CA ILE A 344 1.92 13.37 3.77
C ILE A 344 1.64 11.98 4.32
N TYR A 345 0.84 11.22 3.57
CA TYR A 345 0.26 9.97 4.03
C TYR A 345 1.31 8.89 4.28
N GLY A 346 2.24 8.71 3.34
CA GLY A 346 3.34 7.76 3.45
C GLY A 346 4.68 8.39 3.13
N THR A 347 5.68 8.07 3.92
CA THR A 347 7.06 8.53 3.77
C THR A 347 8.01 7.34 3.71
N HIS A 348 8.87 7.36 2.70
CA HIS A 348 9.87 6.34 2.47
C HIS A 348 11.23 6.98 2.25
N LEU A 349 12.27 6.30 2.73
CA LEU A 349 13.67 6.66 2.53
C LEU A 349 14.40 5.44 1.97
N GLU A 350 15.03 5.59 0.81
CA GLU A 350 16.00 4.62 0.28
C GLU A 350 17.42 5.14 0.56
N THR A 351 18.25 4.35 1.24
CA THR A 351 19.62 4.76 1.61
C THR A 351 20.56 3.55 1.60
N ASN A 352 21.84 3.77 1.27
CA ASN A 352 22.88 2.76 1.41
C ASN A 352 23.28 2.48 2.87
N ALA A 353 22.75 3.26 3.83
CA ALA A 353 22.96 3.13 5.27
C ALA A 353 24.42 3.19 5.75
N ILE A 354 25.39 3.60 4.91
CA ILE A 354 26.80 3.72 5.30
C ILE A 354 26.96 4.76 6.42
N LEU A 355 26.24 5.88 6.30
CA LEU A 355 26.27 6.99 7.25
C LEU A 355 25.26 6.84 8.39
N LEU A 356 24.50 5.75 8.44
CA LEU A 356 23.42 5.55 9.40
C LEU A 356 23.94 5.12 10.79
N ASP A 357 24.69 6.00 11.45
CA ASP A 357 25.20 5.77 12.80
C ASP A 357 24.10 5.83 13.88
N GLU A 358 24.47 5.62 15.15
CA GLU A 358 23.53 5.60 16.28
C GLU A 358 22.78 6.93 16.46
N GLU A 359 23.45 8.07 16.25
CA GLU A 359 22.82 9.39 16.36
C GLU A 359 21.77 9.59 15.26
N LEU A 360 22.13 9.29 14.01
CA LEU A 360 21.23 9.41 12.87
C LEU A 360 20.08 8.41 12.94
N CYS A 361 20.32 7.18 13.41
CA CYS A 361 19.25 6.22 13.74
C CYS A 361 18.26 6.84 14.72
N GLY A 362 18.76 7.41 15.83
CA GLY A 362 17.94 8.05 16.84
C GLY A 362 17.04 9.15 16.26
N ARG A 363 17.64 10.06 15.49
CA ARG A 363 16.94 11.17 14.82
C ARG A 363 15.92 10.70 13.79
N LEU A 364 16.26 9.70 12.98
CA LEU A 364 15.35 9.12 11.99
C LEU A 364 14.13 8.47 12.63
N LEU A 365 14.32 7.72 13.72
CA LEU A 365 13.23 7.13 14.49
C LEU A 365 12.26 8.19 15.04
N ASP A 366 12.75 9.39 15.33
CA ASP A 366 11.93 10.48 15.85
C ASP A 366 11.18 11.27 14.75
N THR A 367 11.50 11.06 13.47
CA THR A 367 10.78 11.70 12.34
C THR A 367 9.38 11.14 12.10
N GLY A 368 9.10 9.91 12.56
CA GLY A 368 7.87 9.20 12.22
C GLY A 368 7.85 8.59 10.81
N LEU A 369 9.03 8.38 10.19
CA LEU A 369 9.19 7.67 8.91
C LEU A 369 8.42 6.34 8.88
N ASP A 370 7.76 6.04 7.76
CA ASP A 370 7.00 4.79 7.63
C ASP A 370 7.86 3.61 7.18
N VAL A 371 8.76 3.82 6.22
CA VAL A 371 9.58 2.77 5.61
C VAL A 371 11.00 3.26 5.34
N ILE A 372 11.97 2.42 5.64
CA ILE A 372 13.36 2.58 5.19
C ILE A 372 13.75 1.37 4.34
N SER A 373 14.23 1.61 3.13
CA SER A 373 14.79 0.59 2.24
C SER A 373 16.30 0.72 2.20
N VAL A 374 16.99 -0.40 2.34
CA VAL A 374 18.45 -0.48 2.26
C VAL A 374 18.83 -1.50 1.17
N PRO A 375 19.18 -1.04 -0.06
CA PRO A 375 19.80 -1.91 -1.06
C PRO A 375 21.21 -2.27 -0.59
N ILE A 376 21.38 -3.53 -0.18
CA ILE A 376 22.67 -4.07 0.27
C ILE A 376 23.31 -4.87 -0.86
N ASP A 377 22.49 -5.56 -1.67
CA ASP A 377 22.86 -6.30 -2.88
C ASP A 377 24.05 -7.30 -2.73
N ALA A 378 24.40 -7.68 -1.50
CA ALA A 378 25.50 -8.57 -1.16
C ALA A 378 25.31 -9.24 0.22
N SER A 379 25.96 -10.37 0.42
CA SER A 379 26.07 -11.13 1.67
C SER A 379 27.52 -11.24 2.18
N GLY A 380 28.47 -10.51 1.56
CA GLY A 380 29.86 -10.48 1.96
C GLY A 380 30.63 -9.26 1.45
N GLU A 381 31.75 -8.94 2.10
CA GLU A 381 32.58 -7.77 1.80
C GLU A 381 33.09 -7.73 0.37
N LYS A 382 33.46 -8.90 -0.19
CA LYS A 382 34.04 -9.00 -1.52
C LYS A 382 33.04 -8.54 -2.60
N ILE A 383 31.87 -9.18 -2.66
CA ILE A 383 30.84 -8.84 -3.65
C ILE A 383 30.33 -7.43 -3.43
N TYR A 384 30.15 -7.00 -2.18
CA TYR A 384 29.77 -5.62 -1.88
C TYR A 384 30.77 -4.61 -2.47
N ARG A 385 32.07 -4.81 -2.25
CA ARG A 385 33.13 -3.94 -2.79
C ARG A 385 33.17 -3.94 -4.32
N GLU A 386 33.02 -5.11 -4.95
CA GLU A 386 33.00 -5.26 -6.41
C GLU A 386 31.80 -4.56 -7.05
N THR A 387 30.63 -4.60 -6.39
CA THR A 387 29.37 -4.07 -6.94
C THR A 387 29.07 -2.62 -6.54
N HIS A 388 29.55 -2.14 -5.39
CA HIS A 388 29.29 -0.79 -4.85
C HIS A 388 30.52 0.13 -4.91
N GLY A 389 31.71 -0.43 -5.15
CA GLY A 389 32.96 0.33 -5.26
C GLY A 389 33.52 0.84 -3.93
N VAL A 390 32.98 0.38 -2.79
CA VAL A 390 33.40 0.81 -1.43
C VAL A 390 33.44 -0.36 -0.46
N ASP A 391 34.33 -0.28 0.53
CA ASP A 391 34.53 -1.31 1.55
C ASP A 391 33.71 -1.00 2.82
N ALA A 392 32.38 -1.13 2.72
CA ALA A 392 31.47 -0.70 3.78
C ALA A 392 30.44 -1.76 4.22
N TYR A 393 30.53 -2.99 3.72
CA TYR A 393 29.55 -4.06 4.01
C TYR A 393 29.27 -4.24 5.50
N ASN A 394 30.33 -4.45 6.30
CA ASN A 394 30.18 -4.66 7.76
C ASN A 394 29.57 -3.44 8.47
N THR A 395 29.89 -2.23 7.99
CA THR A 395 29.31 -0.99 8.52
C THR A 395 27.81 -0.94 8.23
N VAL A 396 27.40 -1.22 6.99
CA VAL A 396 25.99 -1.23 6.58
C VAL A 396 25.19 -2.26 7.38
N VAL A 397 25.68 -3.51 7.45
CA VAL A 397 25.03 -4.57 8.22
C VAL A 397 24.83 -4.14 9.69
N ARG A 398 25.91 -3.65 10.33
CA ARG A 398 25.86 -3.18 11.71
C ARG A 398 24.88 -2.01 11.90
N ASN A 399 24.85 -1.06 10.98
CA ASN A 399 23.97 0.11 11.06
C ASN A 399 22.49 -0.30 10.94
N VAL A 400 22.16 -1.24 10.06
CA VAL A 400 20.80 -1.77 9.95
C VAL A 400 20.39 -2.54 11.20
N GLU A 401 21.27 -3.37 11.76
CA GLU A 401 21.02 -4.07 13.03
C GLU A 401 20.82 -3.08 14.19
N ASN A 402 21.65 -2.05 14.29
CA ASN A 402 21.52 -0.98 15.29
C ASN A 402 20.16 -0.27 15.17
N LEU A 403 19.71 0.06 13.95
CA LEU A 403 18.40 0.67 13.75
C LEU A 403 17.27 -0.22 14.28
N LEU A 404 17.31 -1.52 13.96
CA LEU A 404 16.33 -2.51 14.41
C LEU A 404 16.31 -2.63 15.94
N GLU A 405 17.49 -2.70 16.57
CA GLU A 405 17.63 -2.75 18.01
C GLU A 405 17.12 -1.48 18.70
N MET A 406 17.52 -0.30 18.21
CA MET A 406 17.10 0.98 18.77
C MET A 406 15.59 1.17 18.68
N ARG A 407 14.98 0.83 17.54
CA ARG A 407 13.53 0.86 17.35
C ARG A 407 12.83 -0.03 18.37
N THR A 408 13.36 -1.23 18.60
CA THR A 408 12.82 -2.18 19.59
C THR A 408 12.94 -1.63 21.01
N ARG A 409 14.09 -1.05 21.38
CA ARG A 409 14.32 -0.40 22.69
C ARG A 409 13.38 0.79 22.93
N LYS A 410 13.06 1.55 21.88
CA LYS A 410 12.06 2.65 21.92
C LYS A 410 10.60 2.16 21.91
N ASN A 411 10.36 0.84 21.86
CA ASN A 411 9.03 0.23 21.73
C ASN A 411 8.23 0.79 20.53
N GLN A 412 8.94 1.06 19.43
CA GLN A 412 8.37 1.55 18.18
C GLN A 412 8.20 0.40 17.18
N PHE A 413 7.22 0.53 16.30
CA PHE A 413 6.99 -0.43 15.22
C PHE A 413 7.30 0.11 13.81
N SER A 414 7.59 1.41 13.71
CA SER A 414 7.99 2.11 12.49
C SER A 414 9.33 2.82 12.72
N PRO A 415 10.16 3.04 11.67
CA PRO A 415 9.92 2.67 10.28
C PRO A 415 10.00 1.15 10.09
N PHE A 416 9.33 0.67 9.06
CA PHE A 416 9.47 -0.68 8.56
C PHE A 416 10.82 -0.79 7.84
N VAL A 417 11.69 -1.70 8.26
CA VAL A 417 13.05 -1.86 7.73
C VAL A 417 13.05 -2.94 6.65
N VAL A 418 13.30 -2.51 5.42
CA VAL A 418 13.34 -3.36 4.23
C VAL A 418 14.77 -3.45 3.75
N VAL A 419 15.30 -4.66 3.63
CA VAL A 419 16.58 -4.90 2.97
C VAL A 419 16.34 -5.44 1.57
N GLU A 420 17.14 -4.97 0.62
CA GLU A 420 16.91 -5.23 -0.79
C GLU A 420 18.13 -5.88 -1.44
N PHE A 421 17.83 -6.77 -2.39
CA PHE A 421 18.80 -7.47 -3.19
C PHE A 421 18.38 -7.47 -4.66
N THR A 422 19.14 -6.77 -5.48
CA THR A 422 18.97 -6.67 -6.93
C THR A 422 19.71 -7.83 -7.58
N LYS A 423 18.97 -8.74 -8.21
CA LYS A 423 19.51 -9.96 -8.81
C LYS A 423 20.31 -9.64 -10.08
N ALA A 424 21.63 -9.74 -9.99
CA ALA A 424 22.55 -9.59 -11.12
C ALA A 424 23.51 -10.79 -11.25
N LYS A 425 24.14 -10.92 -12.42
CA LYS A 425 25.15 -11.95 -12.68
C LYS A 425 26.27 -11.95 -11.64
N GLU A 426 26.65 -10.76 -11.18
CA GLU A 426 27.76 -10.52 -10.27
C GLU A 426 27.49 -10.99 -8.84
N ASN A 427 26.24 -10.96 -8.35
CA ASN A 427 25.93 -11.23 -6.95
C ASN A 427 25.02 -12.43 -6.71
N ILE A 428 24.39 -13.02 -7.74
CA ILE A 428 23.34 -14.03 -7.56
C ILE A 428 23.72 -15.22 -6.67
N SER A 429 25.00 -15.60 -6.63
CA SER A 429 25.49 -16.68 -5.78
C SER A 429 25.33 -16.40 -4.28
N GLU A 430 25.18 -15.14 -3.88
CA GLU A 430 24.97 -14.71 -2.49
C GLU A 430 23.49 -14.50 -2.13
N MET A 431 22.56 -14.68 -3.08
CA MET A 431 21.14 -14.44 -2.84
C MET A 431 20.56 -15.31 -1.72
N GLU A 432 20.90 -16.61 -1.70
CA GLU A 432 20.39 -17.52 -0.68
C GLU A 432 20.92 -17.17 0.71
N SER A 433 22.22 -16.90 0.84
CA SER A 433 22.82 -16.50 2.12
C SER A 433 22.29 -15.15 2.60
N PHE A 434 22.07 -14.20 1.69
CA PHE A 434 21.44 -12.92 1.97
C PHE A 434 20.03 -13.10 2.54
N VAL A 435 19.19 -13.88 1.85
CA VAL A 435 17.81 -14.15 2.30
C VAL A 435 17.83 -14.83 3.66
N ASN A 436 18.61 -15.89 3.84
CA ASN A 436 18.68 -16.63 5.11
C ASN A 436 19.12 -15.74 6.28
N TYR A 437 20.09 -14.85 6.06
CA TYR A 437 20.57 -13.95 7.11
C TYR A 437 19.52 -12.90 7.51
N TRP A 438 18.87 -12.28 6.53
CA TRP A 438 17.97 -11.16 6.77
C TRP A 438 16.52 -11.54 7.05
N PHE A 439 16.09 -12.74 6.65
CA PHE A 439 14.70 -13.19 6.82
C PHE A 439 14.23 -13.14 8.28
N ASP A 440 15.13 -13.50 9.21
CA ASP A 440 14.86 -13.52 10.65
C ASP A 440 15.15 -12.18 11.36
N LYS A 441 15.85 -11.24 10.69
CA LYS A 441 16.32 -9.99 11.28
C LYS A 441 15.53 -8.77 10.81
N ALA A 442 15.46 -8.57 9.49
CA ALA A 442 14.77 -7.44 8.89
C ALA A 442 13.26 -7.69 8.85
N ASP A 443 12.48 -6.61 8.83
CA ASP A 443 11.03 -6.76 8.77
C ASP A 443 10.56 -7.32 7.42
N TRP A 444 11.31 -7.05 6.35
CA TRP A 444 11.06 -7.60 5.01
C TRP A 444 12.32 -7.66 4.17
N VAL A 445 12.35 -8.62 3.24
CA VAL A 445 13.43 -8.83 2.28
C VAL A 445 12.82 -8.72 0.88
N VAL A 446 13.34 -7.85 0.04
CA VAL A 446 12.87 -7.67 -1.35
C VAL A 446 13.95 -8.16 -2.30
N LEU A 447 13.57 -9.09 -3.19
CA LEU A 447 14.42 -9.53 -4.30
C LEU A 447 13.97 -8.81 -5.58
N ARG A 448 14.75 -7.83 -6.05
CA ARG A 448 14.44 -7.05 -7.25
C ARG A 448 15.02 -7.69 -8.51
N GLY A 449 14.32 -7.54 -9.63
CA GLY A 449 14.92 -7.75 -10.95
C GLY A 449 15.95 -6.67 -11.25
N PHE A 450 16.97 -6.98 -12.04
CA PHE A 450 17.91 -5.96 -12.49
C PHE A 450 17.22 -5.01 -13.49
N ASN A 451 17.33 -3.71 -13.23
CA ASN A 451 16.74 -2.66 -14.05
C ASN A 451 17.86 -1.82 -14.67
N ASP A 452 18.06 -1.99 -15.99
CA ASP A 452 19.06 -1.26 -16.79
C ASP A 452 18.68 0.21 -17.07
N ARG A 453 17.58 0.68 -16.46
CA ARG A 453 17.02 2.04 -16.56
C ARG A 453 16.71 2.43 -18.00
N ALA A 454 16.12 1.50 -18.77
CA ALA A 454 15.85 1.64 -20.19
C ALA A 454 17.13 1.86 -21.02
N GLY A 455 18.19 1.14 -20.67
CA GLY A 455 19.50 1.16 -21.34
C GLY A 455 20.40 2.34 -20.97
N GLN A 456 20.23 2.91 -19.77
CA GLN A 456 21.10 3.97 -19.26
C GLN A 456 22.30 3.43 -18.47
N ILE A 457 22.22 2.19 -18.01
CA ILE A 457 23.35 1.42 -17.49
C ILE A 457 23.48 0.11 -18.25
N GLU A 458 24.62 -0.57 -18.09
CA GLU A 458 24.84 -1.88 -18.68
C GLU A 458 23.87 -2.91 -18.08
N ASP A 459 23.25 -3.74 -18.94
CA ASP A 459 22.33 -4.77 -18.48
C ASP A 459 23.08 -5.96 -17.87
N LYS A 460 22.92 -6.14 -16.55
CA LYS A 460 23.49 -7.23 -15.77
C LYS A 460 22.47 -8.31 -15.37
N SER A 461 21.28 -8.30 -15.97
CA SER A 461 20.24 -9.29 -15.66
C SER A 461 20.66 -10.72 -15.98
N LEU A 462 20.29 -11.66 -15.11
CA LEU A 462 20.57 -13.11 -15.29
C LEU A 462 19.81 -13.69 -16.48
N MET A 463 18.56 -13.27 -16.61
CA MET A 463 17.62 -13.72 -17.63
C MET A 463 16.59 -12.62 -17.85
N HIS A 464 16.16 -12.43 -19.10
CA HIS A 464 15.06 -11.54 -19.44
C HIS A 464 13.73 -12.26 -19.20
N LEU A 465 13.27 -12.25 -17.94
CA LEU A 465 11.95 -12.75 -17.57
C LEU A 465 10.89 -11.66 -17.81
N MET A 466 10.56 -11.42 -19.08
CA MET A 466 9.32 -10.71 -19.42
C MET A 466 8.28 -11.76 -19.78
N LEU A 467 7.56 -12.25 -18.77
CA LEU A 467 6.46 -13.18 -18.98
C LEU A 467 5.20 -12.35 -19.31
N GLY A 468 4.72 -12.40 -20.54
CA GLY A 468 3.47 -11.77 -20.96
C GLY A 468 3.61 -10.72 -22.07
N GLU A 469 2.47 -10.34 -22.65
CA GLU A 469 2.38 -9.23 -23.59
C GLU A 469 2.51 -7.89 -22.86
N ARG A 470 3.02 -6.86 -23.54
CA ARG A 470 3.22 -5.53 -22.96
C ARG A 470 1.88 -4.89 -22.58
N GLU A 471 1.73 -4.57 -21.30
CA GLU A 471 0.55 -3.89 -20.77
C GLU A 471 0.81 -2.41 -20.47
N LEU A 472 -0.28 -1.73 -20.08
CA LEU A 472 -0.27 -0.34 -19.63
C LEU A 472 0.66 -0.15 -18.43
N CYS A 473 1.48 0.90 -18.47
CA CYS A 473 2.42 1.17 -17.38
C CYS A 473 1.69 1.73 -16.15
N GLU A 474 1.71 0.97 -15.07
CA GLU A 474 1.05 1.32 -13.81
C GLU A 474 1.70 2.54 -13.12
N LYS A 475 3.01 2.74 -13.35
CA LYS A 475 3.75 3.89 -12.82
C LYS A 475 3.24 5.22 -13.40
N LEU A 476 2.79 5.24 -14.65
CA LEU A 476 2.25 6.45 -15.30
C LEU A 476 0.88 6.89 -14.77
N LYS A 477 0.17 5.99 -14.08
CA LYS A 477 -1.11 6.29 -13.43
C LYS A 477 -0.94 6.97 -12.08
N ASN A 478 0.16 6.68 -11.39
CA ASN A 478 0.26 6.97 -9.96
C ASN A 478 1.52 7.72 -9.55
N ARG A 479 2.59 7.71 -10.36
CA ARG A 479 3.93 8.11 -9.91
C ARG A 479 4.54 9.25 -10.72
N MET A 480 5.10 10.22 -10.02
CA MET A 480 5.94 11.30 -10.56
C MET A 480 7.36 11.20 -9.99
N THR A 481 8.38 11.64 -10.73
CA THR A 481 9.77 11.68 -10.27
C THR A 481 10.34 13.08 -10.40
N ILE A 482 10.92 13.59 -9.32
CA ILE A 482 11.55 14.91 -9.21
C ILE A 482 13.05 14.74 -8.93
N LEU A 483 13.90 15.38 -9.72
CA LEU A 483 15.34 15.39 -9.54
C LEU A 483 15.79 16.46 -8.54
N ALA A 484 17.02 16.36 -8.04
CA ALA A 484 17.56 17.25 -7.02
C ALA A 484 17.66 18.73 -7.44
N ASP A 485 17.71 19.02 -8.75
CA ASP A 485 17.68 20.39 -9.26
C ASP A 485 16.26 20.97 -9.41
N GLY A 486 15.21 20.19 -9.10
CA GLY A 486 13.80 20.56 -9.16
C GLY A 486 13.09 20.21 -10.47
N ARG A 487 13.79 19.63 -11.45
CA ARG A 487 13.12 19.16 -12.68
C ARG A 487 12.30 17.91 -12.41
N ALA A 488 11.06 17.90 -12.92
CA ALA A 488 10.28 16.69 -13.05
C ALA A 488 10.69 15.97 -14.33
N VAL A 489 10.92 14.66 -14.25
CA VAL A 489 11.25 13.80 -15.40
C VAL A 489 10.09 12.89 -15.75
N MET A 490 10.12 12.34 -16.96
CA MET A 490 9.05 11.49 -17.47
C MET A 490 8.66 10.36 -16.48
N CYS A 491 9.63 9.64 -15.94
CA CYS A 491 9.42 8.61 -14.92
C CYS A 491 10.74 8.26 -14.21
N GLY A 492 10.68 7.41 -13.18
CA GLY A 492 11.85 6.93 -12.41
C GLY A 492 12.85 6.06 -13.18
N GLN A 493 12.71 5.93 -14.50
CA GLN A 493 13.78 5.42 -15.34
C GLN A 493 14.81 6.52 -15.63
N ASP A 494 14.43 7.80 -15.63
CA ASP A 494 15.21 8.93 -16.15
C ASP A 494 15.94 9.75 -15.08
N PHE A 495 16.68 9.09 -14.18
CA PHE A 495 17.51 9.81 -13.20
C PHE A 495 18.71 10.55 -13.83
N CYS A 496 19.04 10.25 -15.09
CA CYS A 496 19.97 11.06 -15.87
C CYS A 496 19.33 12.35 -16.44
N GLY A 497 18.03 12.59 -16.23
CA GLY A 497 17.36 13.84 -16.60
C GLY A 497 17.34 14.15 -18.10
N LYS A 498 17.26 13.13 -18.96
CA LYS A 498 17.25 13.26 -20.43
C LYS A 498 15.89 13.73 -20.97
N TYR A 499 14.81 13.44 -20.27
CA TYR A 499 13.42 13.67 -20.66
C TYR A 499 12.69 14.43 -19.54
N ALA A 500 13.15 15.64 -19.25
CA ALA A 500 12.49 16.56 -18.33
C ALA A 500 11.14 17.04 -18.90
N VAL A 501 10.11 17.01 -18.07
CA VAL A 501 8.71 17.32 -18.45
C VAL A 501 8.15 18.55 -17.73
N GLY A 502 8.85 19.05 -16.71
CA GLY A 502 8.45 20.21 -15.93
C GLY A 502 9.49 20.63 -14.89
N ASP A 503 9.20 21.67 -14.12
CA ASP A 503 10.07 22.21 -13.08
C ASP A 503 9.24 22.69 -11.89
N ILE A 504 9.39 22.04 -10.73
CA ILE A 504 8.58 22.34 -9.53
C ILE A 504 8.92 23.70 -8.91
N LYS A 505 10.00 24.37 -9.36
CA LYS A 505 10.31 25.75 -8.97
C LYS A 505 9.38 26.75 -9.66
N LYS A 506 8.80 26.37 -10.81
CA LYS A 506 7.97 27.23 -11.66
C LYS A 506 6.51 26.81 -11.70
N GLN A 507 6.24 25.53 -11.49
CA GLN A 507 4.92 24.91 -11.67
C GLN A 507 4.50 24.18 -10.40
N THR A 508 3.20 23.96 -10.20
CA THR A 508 2.73 23.05 -9.16
C THR A 508 2.86 21.59 -9.59
N VAL A 509 2.83 20.66 -8.63
CA VAL A 509 2.76 19.21 -8.92
C VAL A 509 1.64 18.89 -9.90
N ARG A 510 0.46 19.52 -9.69
CA ARG A 510 -0.70 19.30 -10.54
C ARG A 510 -0.51 19.82 -11.96
N ASP A 511 0.06 21.01 -12.13
CA ASP A 511 0.32 21.59 -13.45
C ASP A 511 1.23 20.68 -14.29
N ILE A 512 2.23 20.08 -13.65
CA ILE A 512 3.12 19.12 -14.31
C ILE A 512 2.36 17.82 -14.60
N TRP A 513 1.59 17.28 -13.66
CA TRP A 513 0.83 16.03 -13.84
C TRP A 513 -0.20 16.09 -14.98
N ASP A 514 -0.81 17.26 -15.17
CA ASP A 514 -1.83 17.54 -16.18
C ASP A 514 -1.25 18.15 -17.47
N CYS A 515 0.07 18.18 -17.63
CA CYS A 515 0.72 18.77 -18.80
C CYS A 515 0.42 17.99 -20.10
N GLY A 516 0.60 18.64 -21.24
CA GLY A 516 0.37 18.05 -22.57
C GLY A 516 1.19 16.78 -22.81
N PHE A 517 2.45 16.77 -22.36
CA PHE A 517 3.34 15.63 -22.52
C PHE A 517 2.81 14.38 -21.81
N TYR A 518 2.41 14.47 -20.54
CA TYR A 518 1.84 13.32 -19.84
C TYR A 518 0.51 12.89 -20.47
N LYS A 519 -0.34 13.82 -20.92
CA LYS A 519 -1.58 13.48 -21.62
C LYS A 519 -1.30 12.65 -22.88
N GLU A 520 -0.37 13.09 -23.72
CA GLU A 520 0.03 12.37 -24.93
C GLU A 520 0.65 11.00 -24.61
N LEU A 521 1.56 10.94 -23.62
CA LEU A 521 2.20 9.69 -23.21
C LEU A 521 1.18 8.66 -22.71
N ARG A 522 0.20 9.10 -21.90
CA ARG A 522 -0.86 8.24 -21.38
C ARG A 522 -1.82 7.79 -22.49
N GLN A 523 -2.14 8.66 -23.45
CA GLN A 523 -2.94 8.28 -24.63
C GLN A 523 -2.21 7.27 -25.52
N ALA A 524 -0.90 7.44 -25.70
CA ALA A 524 -0.09 6.47 -26.44
C ALA A 524 -0.15 5.08 -25.80
N HIS A 525 -0.03 5.00 -24.47
CA HIS A 525 -0.20 3.73 -23.74
C HIS A 525 -1.60 3.14 -23.91
N LEU A 526 -2.65 3.95 -23.76
CA LEU A 526 -4.04 3.53 -23.97
C LEU A 526 -4.29 2.93 -25.36
N SER A 527 -3.61 3.44 -26.38
CA SER A 527 -3.67 2.93 -27.76
C SER A 527 -2.74 1.74 -28.05
N GLY A 528 -2.00 1.24 -27.06
CA GLY A 528 -0.97 0.20 -27.23
C GLY A 528 0.29 0.67 -27.95
N ASN A 529 0.43 1.98 -28.22
CA ASN A 529 1.59 2.56 -28.87
C ASN A 529 2.69 2.91 -27.86
N TYR A 530 3.30 1.88 -27.27
CA TYR A 530 4.34 2.04 -26.24
C TYR A 530 5.65 2.61 -26.79
N ASP A 531 5.92 2.37 -28.09
CA ASP A 531 7.17 2.75 -28.76
C ASP A 531 7.21 4.24 -29.15
N ALA A 532 6.09 4.95 -28.99
CA ALA A 532 6.02 6.40 -29.21
C ALA A 532 7.04 7.21 -28.38
N ASN A 533 7.56 6.62 -27.29
CA ASN A 533 8.58 7.25 -26.47
C ASN A 533 9.83 6.35 -26.33
N PRO A 534 11.05 6.87 -26.57
CA PRO A 534 12.28 6.07 -26.54
C PRO A 534 12.57 5.37 -25.21
N LEU A 535 12.22 5.98 -24.07
CA LEU A 535 12.36 5.34 -22.76
C LEU A 535 11.36 4.19 -22.61
N CYS A 536 10.10 4.38 -23.02
CA CYS A 536 9.05 3.36 -22.91
C CYS A 536 9.34 2.14 -23.79
N MET A 537 9.86 2.36 -25.00
CA MET A 537 10.28 1.33 -25.96
C MET A 537 11.33 0.37 -25.37
N ARG A 538 12.27 0.90 -24.57
CA ARG A 538 13.34 0.10 -23.93
C ARG A 538 13.01 -0.33 -22.50
N CYS A 539 11.89 0.13 -21.96
CA CYS A 539 11.52 -0.12 -20.57
C CYS A 539 11.07 -1.57 -20.37
N LYS A 540 11.67 -2.23 -19.37
CA LYS A 540 11.30 -3.58 -18.89
C LYS A 540 10.44 -3.53 -17.61
N GLU A 541 10.08 -2.32 -17.17
CA GLU A 541 9.63 -1.99 -15.81
C GLU A 541 8.21 -1.41 -15.80
N TRP A 542 7.34 -1.94 -16.66
CA TRP A 542 6.00 -1.41 -16.93
C TRP A 542 4.90 -2.03 -16.08
N GLY A 543 4.97 -3.32 -15.78
CA GLY A 543 4.04 -4.03 -14.90
C GLY A 543 4.51 -4.09 -13.44
N TRP A 544 3.62 -4.53 -12.55
CA TRP A 544 3.99 -4.92 -11.18
C TRP A 544 4.57 -6.33 -11.22
N LEU A 545 5.89 -6.46 -11.09
CA LEU A 545 6.55 -7.71 -10.70
C LEU A 545 7.17 -7.54 -9.31
#